data_AF-A0A973JZZ7-F1
#
_entry.id   AF-A0A973JZZ7-F1
#
_cell.length_a   1.000
_cell.length_b   1.000
_cell.length_c   1.000
_cell.angle_alpha   90.00
_cell.angle_beta   90.00
_cell.angle_gamma   90.00
#
_symmetry.space_group_name_H-M   'P 1'
#
loop_
_entity.id
_entity.type
_entity.pdbx_description
1 polymer ?
#
loop_
_entity_poly.entity_id
_entity_poly.type
_entity_poly.pdbx_seq_one_letter_code
_entity_poly.pdbx_strand_id
1 'polypeptide(L)'
;VQGRSSTAVVLEALRVRVVGRSAPAGGNSYAMDNGCGGALTPRMFSVDLDADRPIARSEAGNDGENEIPAIRMPYRVSAEDPEILLVTARTVGCDCSWYLELDWSSQGRTGTARVDDHGTPFRTTGDKKLPQYSYDYSNRKWVSED
;
A
#
# COMPACT_ATOMS: atom_id res chain seq x y z
N VAL A 1 -4.83 -8.95 7.17
CA VAL A 1 -6.24 -9.30 6.85
C VAL A 1 -6.52 -10.68 7.39
N GLN A 2 -7.61 -10.86 8.11
CA GLN A 2 -7.96 -12.15 8.72
C GLN A 2 -9.46 -12.37 8.73
N GLY A 3 -9.86 -13.63 8.76
CA GLY A 3 -11.24 -14.02 9.02
C GLY A 3 -11.65 -13.76 10.47
N ARG A 4 -12.96 -13.79 10.75
CA ARG A 4 -13.49 -13.64 12.13
C ARG A 4 -13.52 -14.96 12.92
N SER A 5 -13.32 -16.08 12.24
CA SER A 5 -13.31 -17.43 12.81
C SER A 5 -12.36 -18.32 11.98
N SER A 6 -12.23 -19.59 12.35
CA SER A 6 -11.49 -20.60 11.58
C SER A 6 -12.11 -20.93 10.21
N THR A 7 -13.33 -20.45 9.92
CA THR A 7 -13.93 -20.61 8.59
C THR A 7 -13.14 -19.81 7.55
N ALA A 8 -12.79 -20.48 6.46
CA ALA A 8 -12.12 -19.86 5.33
C ALA A 8 -12.94 -18.71 4.71
N VAL A 9 -12.23 -17.63 4.42
CA VAL A 9 -12.66 -16.52 3.57
C VAL A 9 -11.72 -16.50 2.36
N VAL A 10 -12.28 -16.40 1.16
CA VAL A 10 -11.51 -16.18 -0.05
C VAL A 10 -11.49 -14.68 -0.34
N LEU A 11 -10.31 -14.11 -0.47
CA LEU A 11 -10.08 -12.76 -0.96
C LEU A 11 -9.98 -12.86 -2.49
N GLU A 12 -10.96 -12.32 -3.19
CA GLU A 12 -11.15 -12.55 -4.62
C GLU A 12 -10.39 -11.52 -5.47
N ALA A 13 -10.41 -10.26 -5.03
CA ALA A 13 -9.77 -9.16 -5.75
C ALA A 13 -9.44 -7.99 -4.82
N LEU A 14 -8.32 -7.34 -5.10
CA LEU A 14 -7.95 -6.05 -4.51
C LEU A 14 -8.05 -4.97 -5.58
N ARG A 15 -8.95 -4.01 -5.39
CA ARG A 15 -9.22 -2.93 -6.34
C ARG A 15 -8.86 -1.59 -5.71
N VAL A 16 -8.29 -0.69 -6.51
CA VAL A 16 -8.03 0.70 -6.12
C VAL A 16 -9.09 1.62 -6.71
N ARG A 17 -9.51 2.59 -5.91
CA ARG A 17 -10.46 3.64 -6.28
C ARG A 17 -9.84 5.00 -6.01
N VAL A 18 -9.56 5.75 -7.07
CA VAL A 18 -9.17 7.16 -6.97
C VAL A 18 -10.43 8.01 -7.02
N VAL A 19 -10.64 8.80 -5.99
CA VAL A 19 -11.84 9.65 -5.83
C VAL A 19 -11.55 11.13 -6.00
N GLY A 20 -10.28 11.51 -6.03
CA GLY A 20 -9.87 12.89 -6.28
C GLY A 20 -8.43 12.96 -6.77
N ARG A 21 -8.18 13.89 -7.70
CA ARG A 21 -6.84 14.29 -8.13
C ARG A 21 -6.79 15.82 -8.11
N SER A 22 -5.73 16.35 -7.53
CA SER A 22 -5.43 17.78 -7.58
C SER A 22 -3.93 17.99 -7.85
N ALA A 23 -3.50 19.24 -8.00
CA ALA A 23 -2.08 19.52 -8.15
C ALA A 23 -1.30 19.00 -6.92
N PRO A 24 -0.08 18.45 -7.09
CA PRO A 24 0.75 18.01 -5.98
C PRO A 24 0.84 19.08 -4.89
N ALA A 25 0.80 18.65 -3.64
CA ALA A 25 0.94 19.55 -2.50
C ALA A 25 2.30 20.26 -2.56
N GLY A 26 2.33 21.55 -2.26
CA GLY A 26 3.59 22.28 -2.05
C GLY A 26 4.21 21.99 -0.68
N GLY A 27 5.45 22.43 -0.46
CA GLY A 27 6.17 22.26 0.80
C GLY A 27 7.52 21.60 0.61
N ASN A 28 7.95 20.84 1.62
CA ASN A 28 9.21 20.11 1.65
C ASN A 28 8.91 18.62 1.90
N SER A 29 9.74 17.73 1.34
CA SER A 29 9.74 16.31 1.64
C SER A 29 10.83 16.00 2.67
N TYR A 30 10.52 15.18 3.67
CA TYR A 30 11.43 14.83 4.76
C TYR A 30 11.51 13.31 4.91
N ALA A 31 12.70 12.76 4.68
CA ALA A 31 13.01 11.34 4.80
C ALA A 31 13.80 11.05 6.09
N MET A 32 13.27 10.15 6.93
CA MET A 32 13.95 9.64 8.14
C MET A 32 14.25 8.15 8.04
N ASP A 33 14.00 7.54 6.89
CA ASP A 33 14.00 6.10 6.68
C ASP A 33 15.40 5.55 6.41
N ASN A 34 16.22 5.49 7.47
CA ASN A 34 17.34 4.55 7.55
C ASN A 34 16.90 3.18 8.11
N GLY A 35 15.62 2.81 7.93
CA GLY A 35 14.95 1.78 8.72
C GLY A 35 15.55 0.38 8.58
N CYS A 36 15.92 -0.25 9.70
CA CYS A 36 16.03 -1.71 9.86
C CYS A 36 14.65 -2.29 10.21
N GLY A 37 13.69 -2.20 9.28
CA GLY A 37 12.38 -2.83 9.46
C GLY A 37 12.49 -4.35 9.63
N GLY A 38 11.78 -4.93 10.58
CA GLY A 38 11.77 -6.39 10.81
C GLY A 38 11.11 -7.15 9.66
N ALA A 39 11.59 -8.38 9.42
CA ALA A 39 11.12 -9.25 8.35
C ALA A 39 9.70 -9.78 8.63
N LEU A 40 8.69 -9.06 8.15
CA LEU A 40 7.45 -9.71 7.74
C LEU A 40 7.55 -9.96 6.24
N THR A 41 6.97 -11.06 5.78
CA THR A 41 6.93 -11.43 4.36
C THR A 41 5.54 -11.15 3.80
N PRO A 42 5.17 -9.89 3.53
CA PRO A 42 3.83 -9.55 3.06
C PRO A 42 3.62 -9.97 1.61
N ARG A 43 2.34 -10.08 1.22
CA ARG A 43 1.94 -10.01 -0.19
C ARG A 43 2.05 -8.56 -0.64
N MET A 44 2.97 -8.28 -1.56
CA MET A 44 3.24 -6.93 -2.01
C MET A 44 2.36 -6.56 -3.20
N PHE A 45 1.86 -5.33 -3.21
CA PHE A 45 1.11 -4.75 -4.31
C PHE A 45 1.63 -3.35 -4.63
N SER A 46 1.85 -3.07 -5.92
CA SER A 46 2.11 -1.73 -6.43
C SER A 46 0.84 -1.11 -6.99
N VAL A 47 0.68 0.19 -6.79
CA VAL A 47 -0.37 0.99 -7.43
C VAL A 47 0.26 2.24 -8.01
N ASP A 48 0.10 2.45 -9.31
CA ASP A 48 0.37 3.73 -9.97
C ASP A 48 -0.92 4.56 -9.98
N LEU A 49 -0.94 5.63 -9.17
CA LEU A 49 -2.08 6.53 -9.05
C LEU A 49 -2.17 7.55 -10.19
N ASP A 50 -1.10 7.73 -10.98
CA ASP A 50 -1.09 8.62 -12.14
C ASP A 50 -1.76 7.98 -13.36
N ALA A 51 -1.84 6.64 -13.40
CA ALA A 51 -2.52 5.91 -14.45
C ALA A 51 -4.00 6.32 -14.59
N ASP A 52 -4.51 6.40 -15.83
CA ASP A 52 -5.94 6.67 -16.10
C ASP A 52 -6.85 5.67 -15.39
N ARG A 53 -6.41 4.41 -15.32
CA ARG A 53 -7.07 3.32 -14.62
C ARG A 53 -6.06 2.63 -13.69
N PRO A 54 -5.92 3.11 -12.44
CA PRO A 54 -5.05 2.49 -11.46
C PRO A 54 -5.47 1.06 -11.16
N ILE A 55 -4.49 0.16 -11.03
CA ILE A 55 -4.68 -1.25 -10.70
C ILE A 55 -3.68 -1.61 -9.60
N ALA A 56 -4.12 -2.35 -8.59
CA ALA A 56 -3.23 -2.97 -7.62
C ALA A 56 -2.60 -4.21 -8.26
N ARG A 57 -1.32 -4.14 -8.61
CA ARG A 57 -0.57 -5.23 -9.23
C ARG A 57 0.21 -5.98 -8.16
N SER A 58 0.05 -7.30 -8.10
CA SER A 58 0.88 -8.14 -7.23
C SER A 58 2.33 -8.07 -7.70
N GLU A 59 3.24 -7.88 -6.76
CA GLU A 59 4.68 -7.80 -6.98
C GLU A 59 5.38 -8.96 -6.26
N ALA A 60 6.56 -9.33 -6.75
CA ALA A 60 7.42 -10.24 -6.02
C ALA A 60 7.88 -9.58 -4.72
N GLY A 61 7.88 -10.34 -3.64
CA GLY A 61 8.43 -9.93 -2.35
C GLY A 61 9.84 -10.46 -2.14
N ASN A 62 10.42 -10.14 -0.98
CA ASN A 62 11.70 -10.70 -0.54
C ASN A 62 11.66 -10.84 1.00
N ASP A 63 12.18 -11.93 1.56
CA ASP A 63 12.27 -12.17 3.02
C ASP A 63 13.68 -11.93 3.60
N GLY A 64 14.56 -11.33 2.82
CA GLY A 64 15.97 -11.09 3.13
C GLY A 64 16.92 -12.08 2.47
N GLU A 65 16.45 -13.29 2.15
CA GLU A 65 17.27 -14.35 1.56
C GLU A 65 16.72 -14.85 0.22
N ASN A 66 15.39 -14.88 0.07
CA ASN A 66 14.71 -15.44 -1.08
C ASN A 66 13.71 -14.46 -1.69
N GLU A 67 13.56 -14.53 -3.01
CA GLU A 67 12.43 -13.90 -3.70
C GLU A 67 11.15 -14.69 -3.41
N ILE A 68 10.11 -14.00 -2.93
CA ILE A 68 8.76 -14.57 -2.84
C ILE A 68 8.05 -14.24 -4.14
N PRO A 69 7.60 -15.23 -4.92
CA PRO A 69 6.94 -14.97 -6.17
C PRO A 69 5.67 -14.14 -5.99
N ALA A 70 5.37 -13.30 -6.97
CA ALA A 70 4.12 -12.56 -7.05
C ALA A 70 2.93 -13.52 -7.17
N ILE A 71 2.30 -13.87 -6.04
CA ILE A 71 1.07 -14.66 -6.06
C ILE A 71 -0.07 -13.70 -6.38
N ARG A 72 -0.86 -14.01 -7.41
CA ARG A 72 -2.06 -13.25 -7.75
C ARG A 72 -3.24 -13.77 -6.92
N MET A 73 -4.20 -12.89 -6.65
CA MET A 73 -5.50 -13.28 -6.09
C MET A 73 -6.11 -14.44 -6.92
N PRO A 74 -6.85 -15.37 -6.28
CA PRO A 74 -7.38 -15.26 -4.93
C PRO A 74 -6.43 -15.72 -3.80
N TYR A 75 -6.66 -15.20 -2.58
CA TYR A 75 -6.02 -15.70 -1.35
C TYR A 75 -7.04 -16.30 -0.39
N ARG A 76 -6.61 -17.24 0.44
CA ARG A 76 -7.43 -17.79 1.52
C ARG A 76 -6.94 -17.23 2.85
N VAL A 77 -7.87 -16.80 3.69
CA VAL A 77 -7.58 -16.37 5.07
C VAL A 77 -8.56 -16.98 6.06
N SER A 78 -8.16 -17.07 7.32
CA SER A 78 -9.01 -17.38 8.46
C SER A 78 -8.55 -16.58 9.69
N ALA A 79 -9.12 -16.84 10.87
CA ALA A 79 -8.59 -16.28 12.12
C ALA A 79 -7.24 -16.89 12.52
N GLU A 80 -6.92 -18.10 12.05
CA GLU A 80 -5.69 -18.84 12.37
C GLU A 80 -4.64 -18.73 11.26
N ASP A 81 -5.05 -18.24 10.09
CA ASP A 81 -4.24 -18.13 8.88
C ASP A 81 -4.46 -16.74 8.25
N PRO A 82 -3.83 -15.69 8.82
CA PRO A 82 -3.96 -14.33 8.33
C PRO A 82 -2.99 -14.04 7.17
N GLU A 83 -3.36 -13.11 6.29
CA GLU A 83 -2.50 -12.61 5.22
C GLU A 83 -2.19 -11.12 5.43
N ILE A 84 -0.93 -10.72 5.25
CA ILE A 84 -0.52 -9.30 5.28
C ILE A 84 -0.44 -8.81 3.85
N LEU A 85 -1.25 -7.80 3.50
CA LEU A 85 -1.21 -7.15 2.19
C LEU A 85 -0.50 -5.80 2.35
N LEU A 86 0.69 -5.67 1.77
CA LEU A 86 1.41 -4.40 1.72
C LEU A 86 1.12 -3.73 0.38
N VAL A 87 0.41 -2.59 0.41
CA VAL A 87 0.05 -1.84 -0.79
C VAL A 87 0.84 -0.54 -0.83
N THR A 88 1.68 -0.41 -1.85
CA THR A 88 2.48 0.81 -2.07
C THR A 88 1.90 1.57 -3.26
N ALA A 89 1.14 2.62 -2.95
CA ALA A 89 0.59 3.52 -3.95
C ALA A 89 1.52 4.73 -4.16
N ARG A 90 1.85 5.00 -5.41
CA ARG A 90 2.80 6.06 -5.80
C ARG A 90 2.16 7.01 -6.81
N THR A 91 2.61 8.25 -6.79
CA THR A 91 2.28 9.29 -7.77
C THR A 91 3.45 10.25 -7.90
N VAL A 92 3.59 10.83 -9.08
CA VAL A 92 4.42 12.00 -9.37
C VAL A 92 3.52 13.22 -9.69
N GLY A 93 2.36 12.99 -10.28
CA GLY A 93 1.55 14.02 -10.94
C GLY A 93 0.39 14.61 -10.14
N CYS A 94 -0.01 14.00 -9.03
CA CYS A 94 -1.16 14.44 -8.25
C CYS A 94 -0.88 14.56 -6.76
N ASP A 95 -1.73 15.32 -6.10
CA ASP A 95 -2.21 15.00 -4.77
C ASP A 95 -3.51 14.21 -4.91
N CYS A 96 -3.41 12.90 -4.71
CA CYS A 96 -4.44 11.91 -4.97
C CYS A 96 -5.14 11.49 -3.69
N SER A 97 -6.49 11.50 -3.72
CA SER A 97 -7.34 10.89 -2.71
C SER A 97 -7.85 9.54 -3.21
N TRP A 98 -7.61 8.47 -2.46
CA TRP A 98 -7.89 7.10 -2.92
C TRP A 98 -8.22 6.14 -1.78
N TYR A 99 -8.84 5.00 -2.11
CA TYR A 99 -9.11 3.92 -1.16
C TYR A 99 -9.04 2.56 -1.87
N LEU A 100 -9.04 1.47 -1.09
CA LEU A 100 -9.07 0.12 -1.61
C LEU A 100 -10.42 -0.57 -1.36
N GLU A 101 -10.80 -1.43 -2.29
CA GLU A 101 -11.93 -2.34 -2.20
C GLU A 101 -11.38 -3.77 -2.24
N LEU A 102 -11.61 -4.53 -1.17
CA LEU A 102 -11.23 -5.93 -1.06
C LEU A 102 -12.48 -6.80 -1.21
N ASP A 103 -12.61 -7.46 -2.34
CA ASP A 103 -13.71 -8.37 -2.62
C ASP A 103 -13.45 -9.71 -1.93
N TRP A 104 -14.49 -10.27 -1.33
CA TRP A 104 -14.39 -11.51 -0.58
C TRP A 104 -15.61 -12.40 -0.76
N SER A 105 -15.39 -13.70 -0.57
CA SER A 105 -16.43 -14.71 -0.47
C SER A 105 -16.21 -15.61 0.75
N SER A 106 -17.28 -16.03 1.41
CA SER A 106 -17.24 -16.99 2.52
C SER A 106 -18.61 -17.61 2.74
N GLN A 107 -18.67 -18.94 2.79
CA GLN A 107 -19.90 -19.71 3.07
C GLN A 107 -21.11 -19.26 2.22
N GLY A 108 -20.92 -19.10 0.91
CA GLY A 108 -21.97 -18.69 -0.02
C GLY A 108 -22.37 -17.20 0.03
N ARG A 109 -21.73 -16.41 0.89
CA ARG A 109 -21.87 -14.94 0.91
C ARG A 109 -20.70 -14.30 0.19
N THR A 110 -20.96 -13.16 -0.43
CA THR A 110 -19.94 -12.29 -1.02
C THR A 110 -20.07 -10.88 -0.47
N GLY A 111 -19.01 -10.09 -0.60
CA GLY A 111 -19.04 -8.68 -0.26
C GLY A 111 -17.75 -7.97 -0.64
N THR A 112 -17.73 -6.67 -0.38
CA THR A 112 -16.56 -5.82 -0.56
C THR A 112 -16.27 -5.12 0.76
N ALA A 113 -15.06 -5.31 1.29
CA ALA A 113 -14.56 -4.53 2.41
C ALA A 113 -13.84 -3.28 1.88
N ARG A 114 -14.20 -2.11 2.40
CA ARG A 114 -13.49 -0.87 2.11
C ARG A 114 -12.32 -0.73 3.07
N VAL A 115 -11.15 -0.40 2.53
CA VAL A 115 -9.94 -0.08 3.31
C VAL A 115 -9.56 1.35 2.99
N ASP A 116 -9.71 2.20 3.99
CA ASP A 116 -9.42 3.63 3.97
C ASP A 116 -9.00 4.09 5.38
N ASP A 117 -8.76 5.39 5.55
CA ASP A 117 -8.44 5.99 6.85
C ASP A 117 -9.73 6.35 7.60
N HIS A 118 -10.31 5.34 8.27
CA HIS A 118 -11.49 5.48 9.13
C HIS A 118 -12.67 6.22 8.46
N GLY A 119 -12.97 5.90 7.21
CA GLY A 119 -14.03 6.53 6.40
C GLY A 119 -13.55 7.69 5.53
N THR A 120 -12.28 8.09 5.64
CA THR A 120 -11.65 9.10 4.79
C THR A 120 -10.71 8.42 3.79
N PRO A 121 -10.71 8.80 2.50
CA PRO A 121 -9.72 8.30 1.55
C PRO A 121 -8.28 8.59 2.03
N PHE A 122 -7.37 7.67 1.75
CA PHE A 122 -5.93 7.94 1.87
C PHE A 122 -5.54 9.09 0.94
N ARG A 123 -4.51 9.82 1.35
CA ARG A 123 -3.92 10.91 0.56
C ARG A 123 -2.47 10.58 0.23
N THR A 124 -2.10 10.71 -1.03
CA THR A 124 -0.72 10.53 -1.51
C THR A 124 -0.40 11.64 -2.49
N THR A 125 0.69 12.38 -2.25
CA THR A 125 1.14 13.47 -3.13
C THR A 125 2.48 13.14 -3.73
N GLY A 126 2.68 13.56 -4.98
CA GLY A 126 4.01 13.55 -5.60
C GLY A 126 4.95 14.52 -4.89
N ASP A 127 6.19 14.09 -4.68
CA ASP A 127 7.24 14.81 -3.96
C ASP A 127 8.41 15.23 -4.86
N LYS A 128 8.45 14.75 -6.12
CA LYS A 128 9.55 14.97 -7.08
C LYS A 128 9.91 16.44 -7.33
N LYS A 129 8.98 17.37 -7.10
CA LYS A 129 9.19 18.82 -7.27
C LYS A 129 9.40 19.57 -5.95
N LEU A 130 9.39 18.86 -4.83
CA LEU A 130 9.59 19.44 -3.51
C LEU A 130 11.08 19.40 -3.16
N PRO A 131 11.62 20.42 -2.48
CA PRO A 131 12.90 20.28 -1.81
C PRO A 131 12.87 19.06 -0.90
N GLN A 132 13.83 18.15 -1.09
CA GLN A 132 13.95 16.91 -0.34
C GLN A 132 15.04 17.04 0.71
N TYR A 133 14.77 16.50 1.90
CA TYR A 133 15.71 16.51 3.01
C TYR A 133 15.76 15.14 3.66
N SER A 134 16.97 14.62 3.91
CA SER A 134 17.18 13.47 4.76
C SER A 134 17.77 13.86 6.11
N TYR A 135 17.54 13.01 7.11
CA TYR A 135 18.08 13.23 8.45
C TYR A 135 19.48 12.61 8.58
N ASP A 136 20.49 13.46 8.75
CA ASP A 136 21.84 13.07 9.14
C ASP A 136 21.85 12.75 10.65
N TYR A 137 21.84 11.45 10.97
CA TYR A 137 21.85 10.97 12.35
C TYR A 137 23.16 11.23 13.09
N SER A 138 24.29 11.33 12.39
CA SER A 138 25.60 11.57 12.99
C SER A 138 25.69 13.01 13.50
N ASN A 139 25.25 13.96 12.67
CA ASN A 139 25.27 15.39 13.01
C ASN A 139 23.95 15.92 13.56
N ARG A 140 22.92 15.06 13.66
CA ARG A 140 21.57 15.38 14.17
C ARG A 140 20.94 16.58 13.47
N LYS A 141 20.99 16.60 12.15
CA LYS A 141 20.48 17.71 11.33
C LYS A 141 19.81 17.21 10.06
N TRP A 142 18.89 18.01 9.54
CA TRP A 142 18.37 17.82 8.19
C TRP A 142 19.40 18.32 7.17
N VAL A 143 19.64 17.52 6.14
CA VAL A 143 20.50 17.85 4.99
C VAL A 143 19.66 17.81 3.73
N SER A 144 19.88 18.76 2.82
CA SER A 144 19.21 18.72 1.51
C SER A 144 19.75 17.54 0.72
N GLU A 145 18.84 16.86 0.03
CA GLU A 145 19.19 15.89 -1.00
C GLU A 145 19.31 16.68 -2.32
N ASP A 146 20.53 16.75 -2.86
CA ASP A 146 20.83 17.41 -4.13
C ASP A 146 20.36 16.59 -5.34
#